data_AF-A0A0M3IBT7-F1
#
_entry.id   AF-A0A0M3IBT7-F1
#
_cell.length_a   1.000
_cell.length_b   1.000
_cell.length_c   1.000
_cell.angle_alpha   90.00
_cell.angle_beta   90.00
_cell.angle_gamma   90.00
#
_symmetry.space_group_name_H-M   'P 1'
#
loop_
_entity.id
_entity.type
_entity.pdbx_description
1 polymer ?
#
loop_
_entity_poly.entity_id
_entity_poly.type
_entity_poly.pdbx_seq_one_letter_code
_entity_poly.pdbx_strand_id
1 'polypeptide(L)'
;MLFFFSYSIKSKELSLMLEKKPMKPREIFLKYVEFAAEFKSIGEYLQLQSVNLNDIQLYSLDVIVPFLMCSLLFLYLSFLFTIRLFRRFRASFKTKRE
;
A
#
# COMPACT_ATOMS: atom_id res chain seq x y z
N MET A 1 0.20 38.76 14.76
CA MET A 1 1.49 39.25 15.28
C MET A 1 2.11 38.30 16.31
N LEU A 2 1.36 37.80 17.31
CA LEU A 2 1.85 36.87 18.34
C LEU A 2 2.46 35.56 17.81
N PHE A 3 1.90 35.01 16.71
CA PHE A 3 2.40 33.79 16.08
C PHE A 3 3.83 33.92 15.53
N PHE A 4 4.15 35.04 14.85
CA PHE A 4 5.47 35.29 14.27
C PHE A 4 6.56 35.46 15.33
N PHE A 5 6.24 36.08 16.46
CA PHE A 5 7.18 36.25 17.57
C PHE A 5 7.51 34.90 18.25
N SER A 6 6.48 34.07 18.48
CA SER A 6 6.64 32.71 19.00
C SER A 6 7.51 31.85 18.07
N TYR A 7 7.27 31.92 16.75
CA TYR A 7 8.08 31.21 15.76
C TYR A 7 9.54 31.67 15.76
N SER A 8 9.79 32.99 15.83
CA SER A 8 11.16 33.52 15.88
C SER A 8 11.91 33.08 17.14
N ILE A 9 11.24 32.97 18.30
CA ILE A 9 11.87 32.50 19.53
C ILE A 9 12.22 31.02 19.41
N LYS A 10 11.28 30.20 18.92
CA LYS A 10 11.49 28.76 18.72
C LYS A 10 12.57 28.45 17.70
N SER A 11 12.65 29.24 16.62
CA SER A 11 13.73 29.12 15.62
C SER A 11 15.11 29.40 16.23
N LYS A 12 15.24 30.44 17.07
CA LYS A 12 16.49 30.75 17.78
C LYS A 12 16.86 29.65 18.77
N GLU A 13 15.88 29.14 19.52
CA GLU A 13 16.05 28.03 20.45
C GLU A 13 16.54 26.76 19.73
N LEU A 14 15.92 26.41 18.60
CA LEU A 14 16.34 25.28 17.77
C LEU A 14 17.75 25.48 17.18
N SER A 15 18.09 26.68 16.73
CA SER A 15 19.43 26.99 16.22
C SER A 15 20.51 26.76 17.29
N LEU A 16 20.24 27.20 18.53
CA LEU A 16 21.13 26.96 19.67
C LEU A 16 21.25 25.47 20.00
N MET A 17 20.16 24.71 19.91
CA MET A 17 20.17 23.26 20.12
C MET A 17 20.98 22.54 19.03
N LEU A 18 20.88 22.97 17.77
CA LEU A 18 21.65 22.41 16.65
C LEU A 18 23.14 22.69 16.79
N GLU A 19 23.51 23.89 17.23
CA GLU A 19 24.90 24.27 17.47
C GLU A 19 25.51 23.51 18.65
N LYS A 20 24.74 23.34 19.73
CA LYS A 20 25.16 22.60 20.94
C LYS A 20 24.99 21.08 20.83
N LYS A 21 24.61 20.56 19.67
CA LYS A 21 24.43 19.12 19.49
C LYS A 21 25.76 18.41 19.78
N PRO A 22 25.77 17.36 20.63
CA PRO A 22 27.01 16.74 21.09
C PRO A 22 27.82 16.03 20.01
N MET A 23 27.21 15.73 18.85
CA MET A 23 27.90 15.16 17.70
C MET A 23 27.55 15.96 16.45
N LYS A 24 28.57 16.31 15.66
CA LYS A 24 28.38 17.05 14.41
C LYS A 24 27.69 16.15 13.37
N PRO A 25 26.78 16.69 12.54
CA PRO A 25 26.10 15.91 11.49
C PRO A 25 27.06 15.17 10.55
N ARG A 26 28.21 15.78 10.24
CA ARG A 26 29.26 15.18 9.40
C ARG A 26 29.87 13.93 10.02
N GLU A 27 30.16 13.96 11.33
CA GLU A 27 30.74 12.82 12.04
C GLU A 27 29.73 11.69 12.18
N ILE A 28 28.47 12.03 12.44
CA ILE A 28 27.37 11.07 12.45
C ILE A 28 27.27 10.38 11.08
N PHE A 29 27.28 11.15 10.00
CA PHE A 29 27.22 10.60 8.64
C PHE A 29 28.41 9.68 8.34
N LEU A 30 29.63 10.11 8.64
CA LEU A 30 30.83 9.28 8.44
C LEU A 30 30.75 7.97 9.21
N LYS A 31 30.33 7.99 10.49
CA LYS A 31 30.16 6.76 11.29
C LYS A 31 29.14 5.81 10.69
N TYR A 32 28.02 6.31 10.16
CA TYR A 32 27.03 5.46 9.49
C TYR A 32 27.54 4.87 8.17
N VAL A 33 28.33 5.64 7.42
CA VAL A 33 28.95 5.15 6.17
C VAL A 33 30.03 4.11 6.48
N GLU A 34 30.88 4.35 7.48
CA GLU A 34 31.89 3.39 7.95
C GLU A 34 31.24 2.10 8.45
N PHE A 35 30.17 2.22 9.26
CA PHE A 35 29.37 1.08 9.71
C PHE A 35 28.77 0.30 8.52
N ALA A 36 28.20 0.98 7.54
CA ALA A 36 27.65 0.33 6.35
C ALA A 36 28.74 -0.34 5.48
N ALA A 37 29.95 0.23 5.45
CA ALA A 37 31.09 -0.32 4.72
C ALA A 37 31.73 -1.52 5.43
N GLU A 38 31.81 -1.50 6.76
CA GLU A 38 32.32 -2.58 7.60
C GLU A 38 31.39 -3.80 7.56
N PHE A 39 30.09 -3.56 7.64
CA PHE A 39 29.07 -4.61 7.65
C PHE A 39 28.32 -4.70 6.32
N LYS A 40 29.02 -5.13 5.25
CA LYS A 40 28.40 -5.33 3.93
C LYS A 40 27.17 -6.24 3.95
N SER A 41 27.15 -7.24 4.84
CA SER A 41 26.02 -8.17 5.01
C SER A 41 24.79 -7.53 5.65
N ILE A 42 24.90 -6.36 6.32
CA ILE A 42 23.73 -5.64 6.84
C ILE A 42 22.79 -5.26 5.69
N GLY A 43 23.31 -4.97 4.50
CA GLY A 43 22.49 -4.76 3.32
C GLY A 43 21.57 -5.95 3.01
N GLU A 44 22.00 -7.18 3.25
CA GLU A 44 21.20 -8.39 3.04
C GLU A 44 20.11 -8.55 4.12
N TYR A 45 20.40 -8.16 5.36
CA TYR A 45 19.41 -8.21 6.46
C TYR A 45 18.46 -7.00 6.48
N LEU A 46 18.87 -5.85 5.92
CA LEU A 46 18.03 -4.66 5.77
C LEU A 46 17.27 -4.62 4.44
N GLN A 47 17.57 -5.53 3.52
CA GLN A 47 16.80 -5.64 2.28
C GLN A 47 15.37 -6.08 2.59
N LEU A 48 14.41 -5.49 1.89
CA LEU A 48 13.04 -5.96 1.95
C LEU A 48 13.02 -7.42 1.47
N GLN A 49 12.35 -8.28 2.26
CA GLN A 49 12.05 -9.66 1.86
C GLN A 49 11.42 -9.73 0.45
N SER A 50 10.72 -8.66 0.04
CA SER A 50 10.13 -8.48 -1.28
C SER A 50 11.10 -8.63 -2.46
N VAL A 51 12.40 -8.39 -2.27
CA VAL A 51 13.42 -8.54 -3.34
C VAL A 51 13.67 -10.01 -3.66
N ASN A 52 13.44 -10.90 -2.68
CA ASN A 52 13.65 -12.34 -2.81
C ASN A 52 12.35 -13.11 -3.10
N LEU A 53 11.22 -12.41 -3.24
CA LEU A 53 9.94 -13.06 -3.55
C LEU A 53 9.89 -13.41 -5.04
N ASN A 54 9.34 -14.58 -5.33
CA ASN A 54 9.05 -14.97 -6.70
C ASN A 54 7.96 -14.05 -7.28
N ASP A 55 7.99 -13.76 -8.58
CA ASP A 55 7.05 -12.82 -9.23
C ASP A 55 5.58 -13.19 -8.95
N ILE A 56 5.29 -14.49 -8.84
CA ILE A 56 3.98 -15.05 -8.50
C ILE A 56 3.51 -14.61 -7.10
N GLN A 57 4.42 -14.63 -6.12
CA GLN A 57 4.15 -14.21 -4.73
C GLN A 57 4.08 -12.69 -4.63
N LEU A 58 4.96 -11.98 -5.35
CA LEU A 58 4.97 -10.51 -5.40
C LEU A 58 3.62 -9.95 -5.87
N TYR A 59 3.02 -10.56 -6.90
CA TYR A 59 1.71 -10.18 -7.42
C TYR A 59 0.54 -10.93 -6.78
N SER A 60 0.78 -11.82 -5.82
CA SER A 60 -0.27 -12.61 -5.13
C SER A 60 -1.26 -13.26 -6.12
N LEU A 61 -0.74 -13.89 -7.17
CA LEU A 61 -1.56 -14.50 -8.23
C LEU A 61 -2.53 -15.55 -7.67
N ASP A 62 -2.13 -16.25 -6.60
CA ASP A 62 -2.95 -17.24 -5.87
C ASP A 62 -4.26 -16.64 -5.33
N VAL A 63 -4.32 -15.33 -5.11
CA VAL A 63 -5.54 -14.62 -4.65
C VAL A 63 -6.31 -14.04 -5.84
N ILE A 64 -5.61 -13.49 -6.83
CA ILE A 64 -6.22 -12.84 -8.00
C ILE A 64 -6.96 -13.86 -8.87
N VAL A 65 -6.35 -15.01 -9.12
CA VAL A 65 -6.91 -16.06 -10.00
C VAL A 65 -8.27 -16.58 -9.50
N PRO A 66 -8.42 -17.06 -8.24
CA PRO A 66 -9.72 -17.51 -7.76
C PRO A 66 -10.73 -16.37 -7.66
N PHE A 67 -10.29 -15.15 -7.34
CA PHE A 67 -11.18 -13.98 -7.29
C PHE A 67 -11.79 -13.66 -8.67
N LEU A 68 -10.97 -13.65 -9.72
CA LEU A 68 -11.45 -13.44 -11.10
C LEU A 68 -12.39 -14.57 -11.54
N MET A 69 -12.06 -15.82 -11.24
CA MET A 69 -12.93 -16.97 -11.56
C MET A 69 -14.30 -16.87 -10.88
N CYS A 70 -14.32 -16.55 -9.58
CA CYS A 70 -15.56 -16.32 -8.84
C CYS A 70 -16.37 -15.15 -9.40
N SER A 71 -15.70 -14.05 -9.77
CA SER A 71 -16.36 -12.89 -10.38
C SER A 71 -17.02 -13.22 -11.72
N LEU A 72 -16.33 -13.95 -12.60
CA LEU A 72 -16.87 -14.39 -13.88
C LEU A 72 -18.06 -15.35 -13.71
N LEU A 73 -17.97 -16.30 -12.78
CA LEU A 73 -19.08 -17.21 -12.45
C LEU A 73 -20.30 -16.44 -11.92
N PHE A 74 -20.08 -15.47 -11.05
CA PHE A 74 -21.15 -14.64 -10.50
C PHE A 74 -21.87 -13.83 -11.58
N LEU A 75 -21.11 -13.23 -12.51
CA LEU A 75 -21.68 -12.51 -13.65
C LEU A 75 -22.49 -13.44 -14.57
N TYR A 76 -21.95 -14.63 -14.87
CA TYR A 76 -22.65 -15.63 -15.68
C TYR A 76 -23.96 -16.08 -15.04
N LEU A 77 -23.94 -16.40 -13.75
CA LEU A 77 -25.14 -16.78 -12.98
C LEU A 77 -26.17 -15.66 -12.94
N SER A 78 -25.74 -14.42 -12.72
CA SER A 78 -26.61 -13.24 -12.71
C SER A 78 -27.27 -13.01 -14.07
N PHE A 79 -26.52 -13.19 -15.15
CA PHE A 79 -27.07 -13.11 -16.51
C PHE A 79 -28.11 -14.21 -16.79
N LEU A 80 -27.85 -15.45 -16.41
CA LEU A 80 -28.83 -16.53 -16.53
C LEU A 80 -30.07 -16.28 -15.67
N PHE A 81 -29.87 -15.74 -14.47
CA PHE A 81 -30.95 -15.43 -13.54
C PHE A 81 -31.88 -14.34 -14.09
N THR A 82 -31.32 -13.26 -14.63
CA THR A 82 -32.11 -12.19 -15.27
C THR A 82 -32.90 -12.70 -16.48
N ILE A 83 -32.29 -13.55 -17.33
CA ILE A 83 -33.02 -14.20 -18.44
C ILE A 83 -34.17 -15.07 -17.92
N ARG A 84 -33.93 -15.88 -16.88
CA ARG A 84 -34.97 -16.74 -16.29
C ARG A 84 -36.13 -15.93 -15.71
N LEU A 85 -35.83 -14.85 -15.00
CA LEU A 85 -36.83 -13.91 -14.50
C LEU A 85 -37.65 -13.33 -15.66
N PHE A 86 -36.99 -12.83 -16.70
CA PHE A 86 -37.67 -12.24 -17.86
C PHE A 86 -38.59 -13.25 -18.56
N ARG A 87 -38.14 -14.51 -18.70
CA ARG A 87 -38.98 -15.59 -19.24
C ARG A 87 -40.19 -15.90 -18.35
N ARG A 88 -40.03 -15.93 -17.02
CA ARG A 88 -41.16 -16.11 -16.08
C ARG A 88 -42.16 -14.95 -16.15
N PHE A 89 -41.69 -13.71 -16.20
CA PHE A 89 -42.57 -12.54 -16.36
C PHE A 89 -43.35 -12.62 -17.67
N ARG A 90 -42.71 -12.98 -18.79
CA ARG A 90 -43.38 -13.11 -20.09
C ARG A 90 -44.44 -14.23 -20.09
N ALA A 91 -44.19 -15.36 -19.42
CA ALA A 91 -45.16 -16.43 -19.26
C ALA A 91 -46.35 -16.03 -18.39
N SER A 92 -46.09 -15.35 -17.26
CA SER A 92 -47.15 -14.85 -16.36
C SER A 92 -48.06 -13.81 -17.01
N PHE A 93 -47.55 -13.00 -17.94
CA PHE A 93 -48.35 -12.04 -18.71
C PHE A 93 -49.17 -12.69 -19.84
N LYS A 94 -48.81 -13.90 -20.30
CA LYS A 94 -49.57 -14.62 -21.35
C LYS A 94 -50.83 -15.29 -20.77
N THR A 95 -50.73 -15.90 -19.58
CA THR A 95 -51.87 -16.55 -18.88
C THR A 95 -52.94 -15.57 -18.39
N LYS A 96 -52.61 -14.29 -18.15
CA LYS A 96 -53.58 -13.29 -17.67
C LYS A 96 -54.39 -12.61 -18.79
N ARG A 97 -54.14 -12.97 -20.06
CA ARG A 97 -54.81 -12.40 -21.25
C ARG A 97 -55.73 -13.39 -21.98
N GLU A 98 -55.80 -14.64 -21.54
CA GLU A 98 -56.84 -15.61 -21.89
C GLU A 98 -57.87 -15.68 -20.75
#